data_AF-A0A947SN03-F1
#
_entry.id   AF-A0A947SN03-F1
#
_cell.length_a   1.000
_cell.length_b   1.000
_cell.length_c   1.000
_cell.angle_alpha   90.00
_cell.angle_beta   90.00
_cell.angle_gamma   90.00
#
_symmetry.space_group_name_H-M   'P 1'
#
loop_
_entity.id
_entity.type
_entity.pdbx_description
1 polymer ?
#
loop_
_entity_poly.entity_id
_entity_poly.type
_entity_poly.pdbx_seq_one_letter_code
_entity_poly.pdbx_strand_id
1 'polypeptide(L)'
;MPRNVYKDDGSGTTERSLKYWKNQRYRLGQVVEIEMRNYNTSRPHSLRIKDNNGNEIWLSGCVSGFGGTGPHGTLKILQEFRPKTSIYEIARCISFKVKRDSLGHFRFYPGEQA
;
A
#
# COMPACT_ATOMS: atom_id res chain seq x y z
N MET A 1 -18.75 -11.30 -8.48
CA MET A 1 -19.03 -10.38 -7.34
C MET A 1 -18.56 -8.99 -7.74
N PRO A 2 -19.32 -7.91 -7.45
CA PRO A 2 -18.87 -6.55 -7.73
C PRO A 2 -17.67 -6.18 -6.85
N ARG A 3 -16.69 -5.50 -7.46
CA ARG A 3 -15.47 -5.01 -6.81
C ARG A 3 -15.77 -3.72 -6.04
N ASN A 4 -15.60 -3.73 -4.72
CA ASN A 4 -15.69 -2.50 -3.93
C ASN A 4 -14.33 -1.79 -3.88
N VAL A 5 -14.35 -0.47 -4.04
CA VAL A 5 -13.15 0.38 -3.94
C VAL A 5 -13.40 1.44 -2.88
N TYR A 6 -12.64 1.37 -1.79
CA TYR A 6 -12.67 2.31 -0.68
C TYR A 6 -11.48 3.26 -0.80
N LYS A 7 -11.73 4.57 -0.78
CA LYS A 7 -10.69 5.59 -0.91
C LYS A 7 -10.76 6.57 0.24
N ASP A 8 -9.60 7.01 0.73
CA ASP A 8 -9.56 8.18 1.60
C ASP A 8 -9.95 9.46 0.84
N ASP A 9 -10.04 10.58 1.56
CA ASP A 9 -10.49 11.87 1.05
C ASP A 9 -9.55 12.50 -0.01
N GLY A 10 -8.42 11.87 -0.33
CA GLY A 10 -7.46 12.38 -1.29
C GLY A 10 -6.62 13.56 -0.78
N SER A 11 -6.66 13.86 0.53
CA SER A 11 -5.95 15.00 1.12
C SER A 11 -4.43 14.91 1.05
N GLY A 12 -3.86 13.74 0.74
CA GLY A 12 -2.41 13.52 0.72
C GLY A 12 -1.75 13.55 2.10
N THR A 13 -2.54 13.58 3.18
CA THR A 13 -2.01 13.65 4.55
C THR A 13 -1.84 12.26 5.14
N THR A 14 -0.61 11.88 5.47
CA THR A 14 -0.26 10.55 6.00
C THR A 14 -1.10 10.15 7.22
N GLU A 15 -1.27 11.05 8.18
CA GLU A 15 -2.04 10.76 9.39
C GLU A 15 -3.49 10.38 9.08
N ARG A 16 -4.12 11.11 8.15
CA ARG A 16 -5.49 10.83 7.71
C ARG A 16 -5.59 9.49 6.99
N SER A 17 -4.64 9.18 6.11
CA SER A 17 -4.58 7.88 5.43
C SER A 17 -4.36 6.72 6.39
N LEU A 18 -3.51 6.88 7.40
CA LEU A 18 -3.30 5.85 8.44
C LEU A 18 -4.56 5.65 9.30
N LYS A 19 -5.24 6.74 9.69
CA LYS A 19 -6.53 6.68 10.39
C LYS A 19 -7.59 5.99 9.54
N TYR A 20 -7.65 6.32 8.24
CA TYR A 20 -8.53 5.68 7.28
C TYR A 20 -8.24 4.18 7.17
N TRP A 21 -6.98 3.79 6.97
CA TRP A 21 -6.56 2.38 6.96
C TRP A 21 -7.02 1.64 8.21
N LYS A 22 -6.74 2.17 9.40
CA LYS A 22 -7.15 1.57 10.68
C LYS A 22 -8.67 1.35 10.75
N ASN A 23 -9.46 2.29 10.22
CA ASN A 23 -10.92 2.27 10.27
C ASN A 23 -11.58 1.52 9.12
N GLN A 24 -10.85 1.11 8.07
CA GLN A 24 -11.45 0.48 6.89
C GLN A 24 -10.85 -0.89 6.58
N ARG A 25 -9.66 -1.23 7.10
CA ARG A 25 -8.98 -2.49 6.79
C ARG A 25 -9.79 -3.75 7.09
N TYR A 26 -10.73 -3.70 8.04
CA TYR A 26 -11.64 -4.82 8.34
C TYR A 26 -12.65 -5.12 7.23
N ARG A 27 -12.84 -4.21 6.27
CA ARG A 27 -13.69 -4.42 5.10
C ARG A 27 -13.00 -5.28 4.03
N LEU A 28 -11.69 -5.45 4.13
CA LEU A 28 -10.95 -6.38 3.29
C LEU A 28 -11.01 -7.77 3.90
N GLY A 29 -11.18 -8.77 3.05
CA GLY A 29 -10.93 -10.16 3.40
C GLY A 29 -9.43 -10.42 3.49
N GLN A 30 -8.99 -11.49 2.84
CA GLN A 30 -7.58 -11.85 2.85
C GLN A 30 -6.79 -10.95 1.89
N VAL A 31 -5.92 -10.08 2.40
CA VAL A 31 -5.04 -9.25 1.56
C VAL A 31 -4.10 -10.15 0.75
N VAL A 32 -4.06 -9.91 -0.57
CA VAL A 32 -3.22 -10.67 -1.52
C VAL A 32 -2.23 -9.80 -2.28
N GLU A 33 -2.45 -8.50 -2.34
CA GLU A 33 -1.59 -7.58 -3.07
C GLU A 33 -1.59 -6.19 -2.43
N ILE A 34 -0.40 -5.61 -2.28
CA ILE A 34 -0.16 -4.21 -1.94
C ILE A 34 0.65 -3.63 -3.08
N GLU A 35 0.20 -2.55 -3.69
CA GLU A 35 0.84 -1.91 -4.83
C GLU A 35 1.12 -0.45 -4.48
N MET A 36 2.38 -0.06 -4.60
CA MET A 36 2.80 1.34 -4.64
C MET A 36 2.98 1.75 -6.09
N ARG A 37 2.29 2.81 -6.49
CA ARG A 37 2.42 3.43 -7.80
C ARG A 37 3.26 4.68 -7.68
N ASN A 38 4.03 4.96 -8.73
CA ASN A 38 4.74 6.22 -8.85
C ASN A 38 3.73 7.38 -8.69
N TYR A 39 4.06 8.32 -7.81
CA TYR A 39 3.26 9.51 -7.59
C TYR A 39 3.38 10.41 -8.84
N ASN A 40 2.39 10.31 -9.73
CA ASN A 40 2.18 11.33 -10.74
C ASN A 40 0.97 12.19 -10.34
N THR A 41 0.97 13.44 -10.78
CA THR A 41 -0.06 14.45 -10.44
C THR A 41 -1.49 14.07 -10.87
N SER A 42 -1.69 12.99 -11.64
CA SER A 42 -3.00 12.53 -12.12
C SER A 42 -3.67 11.47 -11.23
N ARG A 43 -2.98 10.93 -10.22
CA ARG A 43 -3.53 9.89 -9.33
C ARG A 43 -3.24 10.20 -7.86
N PRO A 44 -4.24 10.73 -7.10
CA PRO A 44 -4.00 11.14 -5.72
C PRO A 44 -3.72 9.97 -4.78
N HIS A 45 -4.09 8.73 -5.13
CA HIS A 45 -3.90 7.54 -4.29
C HIS A 45 -2.77 6.64 -4.82
N SER A 46 -1.56 6.80 -4.28
CA SER A 46 -0.36 6.07 -4.66
C SER A 46 -0.29 4.65 -4.08
N LEU A 47 -0.85 4.42 -2.89
CA LEU A 47 -0.86 3.10 -2.25
C LEU A 47 -2.23 2.42 -2.38
N ARG A 48 -2.23 1.22 -2.98
CA ARG A 48 -3.42 0.37 -3.16
C ARG A 48 -3.23 -0.97 -2.46
N ILE A 49 -4.23 -1.40 -1.70
CA ILE A 49 -4.24 -2.68 -0.99
C ILE A 49 -5.46 -3.47 -1.47
N LYS A 50 -5.28 -4.72 -1.88
CA LYS A 50 -6.30 -5.55 -2.53
C LYS A 50 -6.45 -6.90 -1.84
N ASP A 51 -7.70 -7.33 -1.65
CA ASP A 51 -8.03 -8.66 -1.11
C ASP A 51 -8.29 -9.73 -2.19
N ASN A 52 -8.47 -10.98 -1.75
CA ASN A 52 -8.76 -12.14 -2.60
C ASN A 52 -10.14 -12.10 -3.29
N ASN A 53 -11.04 -11.21 -2.85
CA ASN A 53 -12.35 -10.99 -3.46
C ASN A 53 -12.33 -9.82 -4.47
N GLY A 54 -11.17 -9.18 -4.64
CA GLY A 54 -10.99 -8.03 -5.52
C GLY A 54 -11.39 -6.69 -4.90
N ASN A 55 -11.75 -6.63 -3.61
CA ASN A 55 -11.98 -5.36 -2.92
C ASN A 55 -10.66 -4.62 -2.71
N GLU A 56 -10.71 -3.30 -2.70
CA GLU A 56 -9.51 -2.47 -2.58
C GLU A 56 -9.66 -1.31 -1.61
N ILE A 57 -8.56 -0.96 -0.95
CA ILE A 57 -8.37 0.28 -0.19
C ILE A 57 -7.27 1.12 -0.86
N TRP A 58 -7.55 2.39 -1.10
CA TRP A 58 -6.65 3.34 -1.78
C TRP A 58 -6.32 4.50 -0.83
N LEU A 59 -5.03 4.81 -0.68
CA LEU A 59 -4.52 5.78 0.28
C LEU A 59 -3.67 6.84 -0.41
N SER A 60 -3.94 8.11 -0.12
CA SER A 60 -3.32 9.27 -0.77
C SER A 60 -2.10 9.83 -0.04
N GLY A 61 -2.07 9.75 1.29
CA GLY A 61 -0.96 10.22 2.13
C GLY A 61 0.16 9.20 2.34
N CYS A 62 0.16 8.09 1.59
CA CYS A 62 1.16 7.04 1.65
C CYS A 62 1.90 6.95 0.30
N VAL A 63 3.18 7.29 0.29
CA VAL A 63 4.02 7.36 -0.93
C VAL A 63 5.27 6.49 -0.80
N SER A 64 6.04 6.36 -1.88
CA SER A 64 7.33 5.67 -1.93
C SER A 64 8.49 6.53 -1.41
N GLY A 65 9.61 5.88 -1.07
CA GLY A 65 10.86 6.57 -0.72
C GLY A 65 11.34 6.27 0.71
N PHE A 66 12.35 7.02 1.15
CA PHE A 66 13.01 6.80 2.44
C PHE A 66 12.76 7.91 3.47
N GLY A 67 12.41 9.12 3.01
CA GLY A 67 12.32 10.30 3.86
C GLY A 67 10.91 10.87 3.98
N GLY A 68 10.55 11.34 5.17
CA GLY A 68 9.31 12.05 5.42
C GLY A 68 8.16 11.18 5.93
N THR A 69 7.03 11.82 6.21
CA THR A 69 5.86 11.18 6.84
C THR A 69 5.19 10.18 5.90
N GLY A 70 5.05 10.51 4.62
CA GLY A 70 4.39 9.66 3.63
C GLY A 70 5.00 8.27 3.49
N PRO A 71 6.32 8.15 3.22
CA PRO A 71 6.97 6.84 3.14
C PRO A 71 6.94 6.08 4.46
N HIS A 72 7.13 6.74 5.60
CA HIS A 72 6.97 6.11 6.90
C HIS A 72 5.55 5.55 7.12
N GLY A 73 4.51 6.22 6.62
CA GLY A 73 3.14 5.71 6.62
C GLY A 73 3.00 4.43 5.79
N THR A 74 3.57 4.40 4.59
CA THR A 74 3.62 3.21 3.74
C THR A 74 4.31 2.05 4.45
N LEU A 75 5.48 2.29 5.04
CA LEU A 75 6.25 1.26 5.74
C LEU A 75 5.51 0.69 6.96
N LYS A 76 4.81 1.55 7.73
CA LYS A 76 3.97 1.10 8.85
C LYS A 76 2.90 0.11 8.41
N ILE A 77 2.21 0.40 7.30
CA ILE A 77 1.19 -0.51 6.75
C ILE A 77 1.84 -1.82 6.29
N LEU A 78 2.95 -1.74 5.56
CA LEU A 78 3.66 -2.93 5.06
C LEU A 78 4.15 -3.85 6.19
N GLN A 79 4.62 -3.28 7.29
CA GLN A 79 5.09 -4.04 8.46
C GLN A 79 4.00 -4.95 9.05
N GLU A 80 2.72 -4.57 8.94
CA GLU A 80 1.59 -5.41 9.39
C GLU A 80 1.54 -6.76 8.63
N PHE A 81 2.07 -6.80 7.41
CA PHE A 81 2.07 -7.98 6.53
C PHE A 81 3.35 -8.80 6.57
N ARG A 82 4.38 -8.33 7.32
CA ARG A 82 5.67 -9.02 7.50
C ARG A 82 6.25 -9.56 6.18
N PRO A 83 6.50 -8.68 5.18
CA PRO A 83 7.12 -9.11 3.93
C PRO A 83 8.48 -9.74 4.18
N LYS A 84 8.86 -10.72 3.35
CA LYS A 84 10.18 -11.38 3.46
C LYS A 84 11.36 -10.46 3.14
N THR A 85 11.11 -9.42 2.37
CA THR A 85 12.09 -8.42 1.96
C THR A 85 12.19 -7.33 3.02
N SER A 86 13.39 -6.81 3.24
CA SER A 86 13.58 -5.75 4.22
C SER A 86 12.83 -4.49 3.81
N ILE A 87 12.29 -3.75 4.79
CA ILE A 87 11.63 -2.46 4.54
C ILE A 87 12.57 -1.44 3.88
N TYR A 88 13.89 -1.55 4.13
CA TYR A 88 14.91 -0.70 3.53
C TYR A 88 15.03 -0.93 2.02
N GLU A 89 14.99 -2.19 1.57
CA GLU A 89 14.98 -2.52 0.14
C GLU A 89 13.69 -2.04 -0.54
N ILE A 90 12.55 -2.19 0.13
CA ILE A 90 11.25 -1.71 -0.39
C ILE A 90 11.26 -0.18 -0.55
N ALA A 91 11.81 0.54 0.42
CA ALA A 91 11.87 2.01 0.44
C ALA A 91 12.74 2.61 -0.68
N ARG A 92 13.62 1.84 -1.32
CA ARG A 92 14.45 2.27 -2.46
C ARG A 92 13.70 2.29 -3.80
N CYS A 93 12.46 1.79 -3.83
CA CYS A 93 11.68 1.73 -5.07
C CYS A 93 10.63 2.84 -5.10
N ILE A 94 10.52 3.53 -6.25
CA ILE A 94 9.46 4.51 -6.54
C ILE A 94 8.11 3.81 -6.73
N SER A 95 8.14 2.61 -7.32
CA SER A 95 6.96 1.77 -7.45
C SER A 95 7.30 0.33 -7.11
N PHE A 96 6.33 -0.41 -6.58
CA PHE A 96 6.52 -1.81 -6.23
C PHE A 96 5.20 -2.54 -6.02
N LYS A 97 5.29 -3.87 -5.97
CA LYS A 97 4.21 -4.74 -5.49
C LYS A 97 4.71 -5.64 -4.39
N VAL A 98 3.85 -5.91 -3.42
CA VAL A 98 4.04 -6.95 -2.42
C VAL A 98 2.85 -7.88 -2.55
N LYS A 99 3.09 -9.15 -2.93
CA LYS A 99 2.02 -10.13 -3.20
C LYS A 99 2.12 -11.32 -2.27
N ARG A 100 0.97 -11.83 -1.86
CA ARG A 100 0.88 -13.08 -1.11
C ARG A 100 1.05 -14.27 -2.07
N ASP A 101 1.99 -15.15 -1.77
CA ASP A 101 2.20 -16.40 -2.51
C ASP A 101 1.25 -17.51 -2.04
N SER A 102 1.27 -18.66 -2.72
CA SER A 102 0.44 -19.83 -2.38
C SER A 102 0.76 -20.43 -1.01
N LEU A 103 1.92 -20.12 -0.43
CA LEU A 103 2.33 -20.52 0.92
C LEU A 103 1.91 -19.48 1.97
N GLY A 104 1.24 -18.40 1.54
CA GLY A 104 0.76 -17.35 2.42
C GLY A 104 1.80 -16.28 2.77
N HIS A 105 2.99 -16.29 2.15
CA HIS A 105 4.04 -15.31 2.40
C HIS A 105 3.93 -14.10 1.49
N PHE A 106 4.23 -12.92 2.02
CA PHE A 106 4.32 -11.71 1.21
C PHE A 106 5.70 -11.57 0.58
N ARG A 107 5.75 -11.64 -0.76
CA ARG A 107 6.94 -11.46 -1.59
C ARG A 107 6.94 -10.08 -2.24
N PHE A 108 8.12 -9.47 -2.29
CA PHE A 108 8.35 -8.18 -2.92
C PHE A 108 8.67 -8.33 -4.41
N TYR A 109 8.15 -7.40 -5.20
CA TYR A 109 8.38 -7.27 -6.63
C TYR A 109 8.70 -5.79 -6.90
N PRO A 110 9.99 -5.44 -7.09
CA PRO A 110 10.37 -4.07 -7.36
C PRO A 110 9.79 -3.61 -8.71
N GLY A 111 9.41 -2.33 -8.78
CA GLY A 111 9.10 -1.64 -10.02
C GLY A 111 10.25 -0.70 -10.39
N GLU A 112 9.92 0.56 -10.67
CA GLU A 112 10.91 1.62 -10.88
C GLU A 112 11.71 1.89 -9.60
N GLN A 113 13.03 2.00 -9.74
CA GLN A 113 13.94 2.31 -8.64
C GLN A 113 14.13 3.83 -8.54
N ALA A 114 14.38 4.31 -7.31
CA ALA A 114 14.57 5.74 -7.01
C ALA A 114 16.00 6.21 -7.30
#